data_AF-A0A644UW21-F1
#
_entry.id   AF-A0A644UW21-F1
#
_cell.length_a   1.000
_cell.length_b   1.000
_cell.length_c   1.000
_cell.angle_alpha   90.00
_cell.angle_beta   90.00
_cell.angle_gamma   90.00
#
_symmetry.space_group_name_H-M   'P 1'
#
loop_
_entity.id
_entity.type
_entity.pdbx_description
1 polymer ?
#
loop_
_entity_poly.entity_id
_entity_poly.type
_entity_poly.pdbx_seq_one_letter_code
_entity_poly.pdbx_strand_id
1 'polypeptide(L)'
;MKICLELPVEIIDAGLHTLIVPLNSIQKLLSVYPNESGLKDFCLENTIDIILIFSMNAVDKNNIAHTRVFAPKYGYLEDPATGSGDSAFGYYMLKHGLWDGSLCSIEQGGDNRVFNIIKLQFQDNVLLFGGKATIRIDGVYYY
;
A
#
# COMPACT_ATOMS: atom_id res chain seq x y z
N MET A 1 0.86 -17.88 4.78
CA MET A 1 0.42 -16.55 5.28
C MET A 1 -0.93 -16.72 5.98
N LYS A 2 -1.21 -16.05 7.11
CA LYS A 2 -2.55 -16.06 7.72
C LYS A 2 -3.17 -14.67 7.54
N ILE A 3 -4.32 -14.62 6.88
CA ILE A 3 -5.12 -13.39 6.68
C ILE A 3 -5.79 -13.03 8.01
N CYS A 4 -5.97 -11.75 8.30
CA CYS A 4 -6.81 -11.29 9.40
C CYS A 4 -8.26 -11.67 9.12
N LEU A 5 -8.91 -12.42 10.01
CA LEU A 5 -10.32 -12.81 9.84
C LEU A 5 -11.29 -11.78 10.42
N GLU A 6 -10.79 -10.79 11.16
CA GLU A 6 -11.59 -9.74 11.79
C GLU A 6 -11.84 -8.56 10.83
N LEU A 7 -11.05 -8.47 9.77
CA LEU A 7 -11.11 -7.42 8.76
C LEU A 7 -11.35 -8.06 7.38
N PRO A 8 -12.28 -7.51 6.56
CA PRO A 8 -12.62 -8.11 5.28
C PRO A 8 -11.53 -7.89 4.23
N VAL A 9 -11.37 -8.84 3.31
CA VAL A 9 -10.64 -8.65 2.06
C VAL A 9 -11.59 -8.00 1.07
N GLU A 10 -11.21 -6.88 0.47
CA GLU A 10 -12.10 -6.11 -0.41
C GLU A 10 -11.34 -5.45 -1.56
N ILE A 11 -12.06 -5.13 -2.63
CA ILE A 11 -11.54 -4.31 -3.74
C ILE A 11 -12.04 -2.88 -3.56
N ILE A 12 -11.12 -1.93 -3.58
CA ILE A 12 -11.42 -0.50 -3.58
C ILE A 12 -10.79 0.14 -4.82
N ASP A 13 -11.58 0.94 -5.53
CA ASP A 13 -11.10 1.74 -6.65
C ASP A 13 -10.82 3.17 -6.18
N ALA A 14 -9.54 3.54 -6.23
CA ALA A 14 -9.05 4.90 -6.02
C ALA A 14 -8.18 5.36 -7.22
N GLY A 15 -8.59 4.97 -8.43
CA GLY A 15 -7.85 5.13 -9.69
C GLY A 15 -7.23 3.83 -10.19
N LEU A 16 -7.04 2.84 -9.30
CA LEU A 16 -6.69 1.45 -9.61
C LEU A 16 -7.55 0.52 -8.75
N HIS A 17 -8.02 -0.59 -9.33
CA HIS A 17 -8.72 -1.64 -8.58
C HIS A 17 -7.74 -2.34 -7.64
N THR A 18 -7.76 -1.93 -6.38
CA THR A 18 -6.82 -2.38 -5.38
C THR A 18 -7.46 -3.43 -4.50
N LEU A 19 -6.92 -4.66 -4.53
CA LEU A 19 -7.30 -5.69 -3.56
C LEU A 19 -6.59 -5.41 -2.22
N ILE A 20 -7.36 -5.04 -1.20
CA ILE A 20 -6.89 -4.77 0.15
C ILE A 20 -6.93 -6.05 0.98
N VAL A 21 -5.79 -6.50 1.51
CA VAL A 21 -5.65 -7.77 2.24
C VAL A 21 -5.03 -7.54 3.62
N PRO A 22 -5.81 -7.67 4.72
CA PRO A 22 -5.31 -7.47 6.08
C PRO A 22 -4.48 -8.66 6.58
N LEU A 23 -3.37 -8.38 7.27
CA LEU A 23 -2.49 -9.37 7.90
C LEU A 23 -2.31 -9.13 9.41
N ASN A 24 -2.37 -10.22 10.17
CA ASN A 24 -2.23 -10.20 11.64
C ASN A 24 -0.77 -10.15 12.14
N SER A 25 0.22 -10.12 11.26
CA SER A 25 1.63 -10.16 11.66
C SER A 25 2.47 -9.29 10.75
N ILE A 26 3.08 -8.27 11.35
CA ILE A 26 4.05 -7.40 10.68
C ILE A 26 5.26 -8.19 10.19
N GLN A 27 5.77 -9.16 10.96
CA GLN A 27 6.90 -9.99 10.55
C GLN A 27 6.58 -10.79 9.28
N LYS A 28 5.37 -11.36 9.19
CA LYS A 28 4.94 -12.05 7.97
C LYS A 28 4.77 -11.08 6.81
N LEU A 29 4.16 -9.93 7.05
CA LEU A 29 3.99 -8.91 6.01
C LEU A 29 5.34 -8.51 5.40
N LEU A 30 6.35 -8.25 6.23
CA LEU A 30 7.68 -7.84 5.80
C LEU A 30 8.41 -8.91 4.97
N SER A 31 8.19 -10.19 5.28
CA SER A 31 8.92 -11.34 4.71
C SER A 31 8.17 -12.07 3.58
N VAL A 32 7.06 -11.52 3.08
CA VAL A 32 6.30 -12.12 1.97
C VAL A 32 7.02 -11.89 0.64
N TYR A 33 7.27 -12.97 -0.10
CA TYR A 33 7.82 -12.95 -1.45
C TYR A 33 6.94 -13.81 -2.35
N PRO A 34 5.88 -13.25 -2.96
CA PRO A 34 4.97 -14.02 -3.79
C PRO A 34 5.65 -14.45 -5.09
N ASN A 35 5.17 -15.57 -5.67
CA ASN A 35 5.52 -15.93 -7.03
C ASN A 35 4.91 -14.92 -8.00
N GLU A 36 5.74 -14.14 -8.69
CA GLU A 36 5.29 -13.03 -9.54
C GLU A 36 4.34 -13.49 -10.65
N SER A 37 4.68 -14.56 -11.36
CA SER A 37 3.86 -15.06 -12.48
C SER A 37 2.47 -15.51 -12.02
N GLY A 38 2.39 -16.31 -10.95
CA GLY A 38 1.11 -16.77 -10.42
C GLY A 38 0.28 -15.63 -9.84
N LEU A 39 0.92 -14.63 -9.21
CA LEU A 39 0.22 -13.44 -8.72
C LEU A 39 -0.29 -12.58 -9.89
N LYS A 40 0.48 -12.50 -10.98
CA LYS A 40 0.06 -11.83 -12.21
C LYS A 40 -1.18 -12.48 -12.81
N ASP A 41 -1.15 -13.80 -12.99
CA ASP A 41 -2.26 -14.56 -13.56
C ASP A 41 -3.53 -14.37 -12.71
N PHE A 42 -3.39 -14.49 -11.38
CA PHE A 42 -4.48 -14.20 -10.45
C PHE A 42 -5.03 -12.78 -10.62
N CYS A 43 -4.18 -11.76 -10.73
CA CYS A 43 -4.63 -10.38 -10.91
C CYS A 43 -5.39 -10.19 -12.23
N LEU A 44 -4.90 -10.77 -13.32
CA LEU A 44 -5.52 -10.67 -14.64
C LEU A 44 -6.88 -11.37 -14.68
N GLU A 45 -6.99 -12.57 -14.11
CA GLU A 45 -8.24 -13.34 -14.06
C GLU A 45 -9.33 -12.65 -13.23
N ASN A 46 -8.93 -11.89 -12.20
CA ASN A 46 -9.86 -11.26 -11.25
C ASN A 46 -10.03 -9.74 -11.48
N THR A 47 -9.50 -9.19 -12.57
CA THR A 47 -9.55 -7.74 -12.87
C THR A 47 -9.00 -6.87 -11.73
N ILE A 48 -7.89 -7.31 -11.13
CA ILE A 48 -7.18 -6.59 -10.07
C ILE A 48 -5.98 -5.87 -10.70
N ASP A 49 -5.82 -4.58 -10.38
CA ASP A 49 -4.70 -3.79 -10.86
C ASP A 49 -3.48 -3.95 -9.96
N ILE A 50 -3.70 -3.85 -8.65
CA ILE A 50 -2.67 -3.99 -7.61
C ILE A 50 -3.24 -4.69 -6.37
N ILE A 51 -2.36 -5.33 -5.59
CA ILE A 51 -2.71 -5.93 -4.30
C ILE A 51 -1.96 -5.18 -3.22
N LEU A 52 -2.70 -4.63 -2.25
CA LEU A 52 -2.12 -4.02 -1.06
C LEU A 52 -2.33 -4.95 0.13
N ILE A 53 -1.23 -5.44 0.70
CA ILE A 53 -1.25 -6.14 1.99
C ILE A 53 -0.91 -5.14 3.09
N PHE A 54 -1.57 -5.24 4.25
CA PHE A 54 -1.30 -4.30 5.35
C PHE A 54 -1.33 -4.94 6.74
N SER A 55 -0.74 -4.25 7.69
CA SER A 55 -0.96 -4.47 9.12
C SER A 55 -1.16 -3.12 9.81
N MET A 56 -2.11 -3.02 10.74
CA MET A 56 -2.24 -1.85 11.62
C MET A 56 -1.11 -1.76 12.67
N ASN A 57 -0.18 -2.71 12.68
CA ASN A 57 1.08 -2.60 13.40
C ASN A 57 2.17 -2.13 12.44
N ALA A 58 2.84 -1.04 12.80
CA ALA A 58 4.05 -0.58 12.14
C ALA A 58 5.33 -0.97 12.90
N VAL A 59 6.44 -0.99 12.17
CA VAL A 59 7.81 -1.10 12.67
C VAL A 59 8.17 0.17 13.45
N ASP A 60 8.01 1.35 12.83
CA ASP A 60 8.05 2.61 13.57
C ASP A 60 6.66 2.92 14.16
N LYS A 61 6.59 3.05 15.49
CA LYS A 61 5.35 3.31 16.22
C LYS A 61 4.77 4.71 15.99
N ASN A 62 5.49 5.60 15.31
CA ASN A 62 4.95 6.87 14.83
C ASN A 62 4.04 6.71 13.60
N ASN A 63 4.07 5.55 12.94
CA ASN A 63 3.21 5.22 11.81
C ASN A 63 2.01 4.39 12.27
N ILE A 64 0.84 4.65 11.69
CA ILE A 64 -0.40 3.98 12.08
C ILE A 64 -0.56 2.58 11.45
N ALA A 65 0.17 2.32 10.37
CA ALA A 65 0.11 1.08 9.63
C ALA A 65 1.38 0.86 8.80
N HIS A 66 1.58 -0.39 8.40
CA HIS A 66 2.59 -0.79 7.43
C HIS A 66 1.91 -1.43 6.22
N THR A 67 2.25 -0.97 5.02
CA THR A 67 1.70 -1.47 3.74
C THR A 67 2.79 -2.08 2.86
N ARG A 68 2.38 -2.98 1.97
CA ARG A 68 3.17 -3.39 0.80
C ARG A 68 2.25 -3.51 -0.39
N VAL A 69 2.71 -3.06 -1.54
CA VAL A 69 1.90 -3.03 -2.77
C VAL A 69 2.55 -3.88 -3.84
N PHE A 70 1.85 -4.93 -4.26
CA PHE A 70 2.24 -5.79 -5.36
C PHE A 70 1.54 -5.37 -6.64
N ALA A 71 2.32 -5.21 -7.71
CA ALA A 71 1.87 -4.64 -8.97
C ALA A 71 2.23 -5.51 -10.20
N PRO A 72 2.10 -6.85 -10.13
CA PRO A 72 2.67 -7.77 -11.14
C PRO A 72 2.07 -7.60 -12.53
N LYS A 73 0.86 -7.03 -12.64
CA LYS A 73 0.21 -6.67 -13.91
C LYS A 73 1.07 -5.72 -14.75
N TYR A 74 1.86 -4.86 -14.11
CA TYR A 74 2.69 -3.84 -14.75
C TYR A 74 4.13 -4.31 -15.05
N GLY A 75 4.42 -5.59 -14.85
CA GLY A 75 5.73 -6.18 -15.20
C GLY A 75 6.80 -6.07 -14.11
N TYR A 76 6.42 -5.75 -12.88
CA TYR A 76 7.30 -5.79 -11.71
C TYR A 76 6.51 -6.23 -10.48
N LEU A 77 7.17 -6.94 -9.56
CA LEU A 77 6.50 -7.53 -8.41
C LEU A 77 5.96 -6.52 -7.40
N GLU A 78 6.79 -5.58 -6.94
CA GLU A 78 6.48 -4.72 -5.79
C GLU A 78 6.87 -3.26 -6.06
N ASP A 79 5.93 -2.36 -5.79
CA ASP A 79 6.12 -0.92 -5.91
C ASP A 79 6.67 -0.34 -4.58
N PRO A 80 7.78 0.43 -4.58
CA PRO A 80 8.34 1.00 -3.35
C PRO A 80 7.45 2.04 -2.65
N ALA A 81 6.60 2.78 -3.36
CA ALA A 81 5.69 3.78 -2.79
C ALA A 81 4.51 4.02 -3.73
N THR A 82 3.26 3.77 -3.29
CA THR A 82 2.11 3.74 -4.21
C THR A 82 0.94 4.59 -3.72
N GLY A 83 0.89 5.85 -4.19
CA GLY A 83 -0.17 6.79 -3.81
C GLY A 83 -1.59 6.29 -4.05
N SER A 84 -1.86 5.62 -5.18
CA SER A 84 -3.19 5.05 -5.48
C SER A 84 -3.57 3.90 -4.56
N GLY A 85 -2.64 2.98 -4.30
CA GLY A 85 -2.84 1.87 -3.36
C GLY A 85 -3.07 2.37 -1.94
N ASP A 86 -2.23 3.29 -1.46
CA ASP A 86 -2.37 3.90 -0.13
C ASP A 86 -3.65 4.74 -0.01
N SER A 87 -4.12 5.33 -1.12
CA SER A 87 -5.42 6.00 -1.16
C SER A 87 -6.58 5.01 -0.99
N ALA A 88 -6.56 3.89 -1.73
CA ALA A 88 -7.54 2.83 -1.55
C ALA A 88 -7.52 2.31 -0.10
N PHE A 89 -6.35 2.16 0.50
CA PHE A 89 -6.20 1.80 1.90
C PHE A 89 -6.73 2.86 2.88
N GLY A 90 -6.54 4.16 2.60
CA GLY A 90 -7.14 5.23 3.40
C GLY A 90 -8.67 5.13 3.43
N TYR A 91 -9.32 4.90 2.28
CA TYR A 91 -10.76 4.66 2.23
C TYR A 91 -11.18 3.39 2.96
N TYR A 92 -10.39 2.31 2.85
CA TYR A 92 -10.59 1.09 3.62
C TYR A 92 -10.61 1.37 5.13
N MET A 93 -9.60 2.09 5.64
CA MET A 93 -9.49 2.40 7.06
C MET A 93 -10.67 3.25 7.55
N LEU A 94 -11.09 4.26 6.78
CA LEU A 94 -12.27 5.07 7.11
C LEU A 94 -13.54 4.22 7.15
N LYS A 95 -13.76 3.38 6.14
CA LYS A 95 -14.94 2.49 6.05
C LYS A 95 -15.05 1.54 7.25
N HIS A 96 -13.91 1.05 7.74
CA HIS A 96 -13.86 0.06 8.83
C HIS A 96 -13.57 0.68 10.21
N GLY A 97 -13.55 2.01 10.34
CA GLY A 97 -13.32 2.68 11.62
C GLY A 97 -11.91 2.47 12.20
N LEU A 98 -10.92 2.20 11.35
CA LEU A 98 -9.52 1.99 11.73
C LEU A 98 -8.73 3.30 11.81
N TRP A 99 -9.27 4.36 11.23
CA TRP A 99 -8.70 5.70 11.20
C TRP A 99 -9.82 6.73 11.13
N ASP A 100 -9.62 7.89 11.73
CA ASP A 100 -10.60 8.97 11.85
C ASP A 100 -10.45 10.06 10.78
N GLY A 101 -9.48 9.91 9.87
CA GLY A 101 -9.18 10.90 8.83
C GLY A 101 -8.15 11.97 9.22
N SER A 102 -7.71 12.01 10.48
CA SER A 102 -6.69 12.95 10.95
C SER A 102 -5.35 12.71 10.27
N LEU A 103 -4.52 13.76 10.12
CA LEU A 103 -3.21 13.63 9.49
C LEU A 103 -2.38 12.53 10.15
N CYS A 104 -2.01 11.51 9.37
CA CYS A 104 -1.24 10.36 9.84
C CYS A 104 -0.10 10.02 8.90
N SER A 105 0.77 9.08 9.30
CA SER A 105 1.72 8.43 8.38
C SER A 105 1.58 6.92 8.39
N ILE A 106 1.88 6.34 7.25
CA ILE A 106 2.06 4.92 7.02
C ILE A 106 3.47 4.69 6.46
N GLU A 107 3.99 3.49 6.67
CA GLU A 107 5.26 3.04 6.10
C GLU A 107 5.02 1.95 5.05
N GLN A 108 5.76 1.98 3.94
CA GLN A 108 5.63 1.00 2.86
C GLN A 108 6.96 0.30 2.52
N GLY A 109 6.95 -1.03 2.47
CA GLY A 109 8.02 -1.83 1.86
C GLY A 109 8.37 -3.15 2.57
N GLY A 110 8.93 -4.11 1.84
CA GLY A 110 9.44 -5.37 2.41
C GLY A 110 10.76 -5.23 3.21
N ASP A 111 11.18 -6.31 3.87
CA ASP A 111 12.41 -6.38 4.68
C ASP A 111 13.73 -6.18 3.89
N ASN A 112 13.66 -6.05 2.56
CA ASN A 112 14.79 -5.85 1.67
C ASN A 112 15.08 -4.38 1.31
N ARG A 113 14.37 -3.40 1.90
CA ARG A 113 14.51 -1.98 1.53
C ARG A 113 14.30 -1.03 2.71
N VAL A 114 14.71 0.21 2.52
CA VAL A 114 14.31 1.32 3.40
C VAL A 114 12.84 1.66 3.09
N PHE A 115 12.01 1.74 4.12
CA PHE A 115 10.59 2.01 3.95
C PHE A 115 10.35 3.45 3.50
N ASN A 116 9.41 3.63 2.59
CA ASN A 116 8.89 4.95 2.26
C ASN A 116 7.83 5.36 3.27
N ILE A 117 7.76 6.65 3.58
CA ILE A 117 6.73 7.22 4.46
C ILE A 117 5.72 7.98 3.62
N ILE A 118 4.46 7.56 3.71
CA ILE A 118 3.34 8.20 3.05
C ILE A 118 2.49 8.88 4.11
N LYS A 119 2.09 10.12 3.84
CA LYS A 119 1.18 10.90 4.66
C LYS A 119 -0.22 10.79 4.08
N LEU A 120 -1.21 10.53 4.93
CA LEU A 120 -2.62 10.51 4.56
C LEU A 120 -3.38 11.52 5.41
N GLN A 121 -4.40 12.13 4.80
CA GLN A 121 -5.35 13.00 5.48
C GLN A 121 -6.69 12.94 4.75
N PHE A 122 -7.79 12.81 5.48
CA PHE A 122 -9.13 12.94 4.91
C PHE A 122 -9.70 14.30 5.31
N GLN A 123 -9.96 15.14 4.32
CA GLN A 123 -10.44 16.50 4.53
C GLN A 123 -11.41 16.89 3.41
N ASP A 124 -12.50 17.57 3.76
CA ASP A 124 -13.49 18.07 2.79
C ASP A 124 -14.04 16.97 1.85
N ASN A 125 -14.28 15.77 2.41
CA ASN A 125 -14.68 14.54 1.70
C ASN A 125 -13.69 14.04 0.65
N VAL A 126 -12.43 14.46 0.72
CA VAL A 126 -11.36 14.04 -0.18
C VAL A 126 -10.23 13.40 0.63
N LEU A 127 -9.76 12.26 0.14
CA LEU A 127 -8.55 11.65 0.65
C LEU A 127 -7.33 12.26 -0.05
N LEU A 128 -6.45 12.85 0.76
CA LEU A 128 -5.17 13.41 0.34
C LEU A 128 -4.06 12.44 0.73
N PHE A 129 -3.09 12.27 -0.18
CA PHE A 129 -1.86 11.55 0.08
C PHE A 129 -0.65 12.39 -0.34
N GLY A 130 0.49 12.17 0.30
CA GLY A 130 1.71 12.87 -0.02
C GLY A 130 2.93 12.32 0.71
N GLY A 131 4.07 12.95 0.50
CA GLY A 131 5.33 12.53 1.11
C GLY A 131 6.41 13.58 0.92
N LYS A 132 7.63 13.25 1.35
CA LYS A 132 8.81 14.06 1.08
C LYS A 132 9.58 13.47 -0.08
N ALA A 133 10.14 14.32 -0.92
CA ALA A 133 11.04 13.94 -1.99
C ALA A 133 12.41 14.60 -1.80
N THR A 134 13.44 14.02 -2.39
CA THR A 134 14.79 14.62 -2.44
C THR A 134 15.32 14.52 -3.87
N ILE A 135 15.97 15.58 -4.33
CA ILE A 135 16.58 15.62 -5.67
C ILE A 135 17.82 14.73 -5.64
N ARG A 136 17.88 13.75 -6.55
CA ARG A 136 19.05 12.87 -6.72
C ARG A 136 19.91 13.25 -7.92
N ILE A 137 19.28 13.71 -8.99
CA ILE A 137 19.91 14.13 -10.24
C ILE A 137 19.21 15.39 -10.69
N ASP A 138 19.99 16.40 -11.07
CA ASP A 138 19.51 17.65 -11.65
C ASP A 138 20.39 17.96 -12.87
N GLY A 139 19.79 18.47 -13.94
CA GLY A 139 20.49 18.68 -15.20
C GLY A 139 19.58 19.11 -16.34
N VAL A 140 20.19 19.27 -17.52
CA VAL A 140 19.52 19.73 -18.73
C VAL A 140 19.59 18.63 -19.79
N TYR A 141 18.47 18.33 -20.42
CA TYR A 141 18.40 17.37 -21.53
C TYR A 141 18.63 18.09 -22.85
N TYR A 142 19.64 17.66 -23.61
CA TYR A 142 19.92 18.18 -24.96
C TYR A 142 19.44 17.15 -25.99
N TYR A 143 18.82 17.64 -27.07
CA TYR A 143 18.34 16.84 -28.20
C TYR A 143 19.12 17.21 -29.47
#